data_AF-A0AAW9EDN9-F1
#
_entry.id   AF-A0AAW9EDN9-F1
#
_cell.length_a   1.000
_cell.length_b   1.000
_cell.length_c   1.000
_cell.angle_alpha   90.00
_cell.angle_beta   90.00
_cell.angle_gamma   90.00
#
_symmetry.space_group_name_H-M   'P 1'
#
loop_
_entity.id
_entity.type
_entity.pdbx_description
1 polymer ?
#
loop_
_entity_poly.entity_id
_entity_poly.type
_entity_poly.pdbx_seq_one_letter_code
_entity_poly.pdbx_strand_id
1 'polypeptide(L)' 'MITSNTFQTAPPSPSLLTENTLDSTLLKHSIEQFQSWLADAFHHDADVALLLQARSHFIDQLLTQLWRYTELADHPDLC' A
#
# COMPACT_ATOMS: atom_id res chain seq x y z
N MET A 1 3.67 1.41 -28.40
CA MET A 1 2.29 0.96 -28.12
C MET A 1 2.12 1.00 -26.62
N ILE A 2 1.16 1.79 -26.13
CA ILE A 2 0.88 1.89 -24.69
C ILE A 2 -0.04 0.72 -24.38
N THR A 3 0.48 -0.36 -23.81
CA THR A 3 -0.33 -1.49 -23.34
C THR A 3 -1.11 -1.01 -22.12
N SER A 4 -2.35 -0.61 -22.35
CA SER A 4 -3.35 -0.37 -21.30
C SER A 4 -3.59 -1.70 -20.60
N ASN A 5 -2.79 -1.98 -19.57
CA ASN A 5 -2.87 -3.15 -18.74
C ASN A 5 -4.16 -3.01 -17.91
N THR A 6 -5.25 -3.61 -18.40
CA THR A 6 -6.57 -3.70 -17.74
C THR A 6 -6.52 -4.66 -16.54
N PHE A 7 -5.58 -4.44 -15.63
CA PHE A 7 -5.53 -5.15 -14.37
C PHE A 7 -6.56 -4.52 -13.44
N GLN A 8 -7.29 -5.39 -12.76
CA GLN A 8 -8.28 -5.04 -11.76
C GLN A 8 -7.83 -3.83 -10.96
N THR A 9 -8.78 -2.91 -10.77
CA THR A 9 -8.60 -1.64 -10.04
C THR A 9 -7.67 -1.88 -8.86
N ALA A 10 -6.50 -1.23 -8.89
CA ALA A 10 -5.52 -1.38 -7.82
C ALA A 10 -6.23 -1.17 -6.48
N PRO A 11 -5.94 -1.99 -5.46
CA PRO A 11 -6.60 -1.87 -4.18
C PRO A 11 -6.42 -0.45 -3.63
N PRO A 12 -7.40 0.04 -2.87
CA PRO A 12 -7.39 1.41 -2.38
C PRO A 12 -6.09 1.68 -1.60
N SER A 13 -5.47 2.83 -1.90
CA SER A 13 -4.22 3.22 -1.26
C SER A 13 -4.39 3.26 0.27
N PRO A 14 -3.41 2.76 1.04
CA PRO A 14 -3.47 2.78 2.50
C PRO A 14 -3.50 4.22 3.04
N SER A 15 -3.14 5.23 2.24
CA SER A 15 -3.33 6.65 2.57
C SER A 15 -4.79 7.08 2.76
N LEU A 16 -5.77 6.28 2.32
CA LEU A 16 -7.20 6.52 2.54
C LEU A 16 -7.69 5.96 3.88
N LEU A 17 -6.87 5.16 4.58
CA LEU A 17 -7.15 4.72 5.94
C LEU A 17 -7.03 5.94 6.85
N THR A 18 -8.14 6.33 7.46
CA THR A 18 -8.19 7.47 8.39
C THR A 18 -7.77 7.03 9.78
N GLU A 19 -7.34 7.97 10.63
CA GLU A 19 -6.85 7.71 12.01
C GLU A 19 -7.85 6.91 12.86
N ASN A 20 -9.16 7.06 12.62
CA ASN A 20 -10.22 6.32 13.31
C ASN A 20 -10.45 4.88 12.78
N THR A 21 -9.71 4.47 11.75
CA THR A 21 -9.88 3.19 11.04
C THR A 21 -8.62 2.32 11.06
N LEU A 22 -7.57 2.71 11.78
CA LEU A 22 -6.40 1.87 12.06
C LEU A 22 -6.70 0.75 13.08
N ASP A 23 -7.78 0.00 12.83
CA ASP A 23 -7.99 -1.30 13.45
C ASP A 23 -6.98 -2.29 12.86
N SER A 24 -6.28 -3.02 13.73
CA SER A 24 -5.29 -4.03 13.33
C SER A 24 -5.85 -5.04 12.32
N THR A 25 -7.14 -5.36 12.43
CA THR A 25 -7.86 -6.26 11.52
C THR A 25 -8.02 -5.65 10.12
N LEU A 26 -8.38 -4.37 10.04
CA LEU A 26 -8.57 -3.67 8.77
C LEU A 26 -7.23 -3.46 8.05
N LEU A 27 -6.19 -3.12 8.82
CA LEU A 27 -4.84 -2.95 8.30
C LEU A 27 -4.31 -4.26 7.70
N LYS A 28 -4.47 -5.36 8.45
CA LYS A 28 -4.09 -6.69 7.99
C LYS A 28 -4.83 -7.06 6.70
N HIS A 29 -6.14 -6.80 6.63
CA HIS A 29 -6.93 -7.06 5.44
C HIS A 29 -6.44 -6.25 4.22
N SER A 30 -6.12 -4.97 4.40
CA SER A 30 -5.57 -4.13 3.32
C SER A 30 -4.23 -4.65 2.80
N ILE A 31 -3.35 -5.11 3.69
CA ILE A 31 -2.07 -5.72 3.33
C ILE A 31 -2.28 -7.02 2.54
N GLU A 32 -3.19 -7.89 3.00
CA GLU A 32 -3.52 -9.15 2.32
C GLU A 32 -4.10 -8.90 0.91
N GLN A 33 -5.01 -7.94 0.78
CA GLN A 33 -5.58 -7.54 -0.51
C GLN A 33 -4.51 -7.03 -1.47
N PHE A 34 -3.59 -6.18 -0.98
CA PHE A 34 -2.49 -5.66 -1.79
C PHE A 34 -1.51 -6.75 -2.23
N GLN A 35 -1.15 -7.67 -1.34
CA GLN A 35 -0.28 -8.80 -1.68
C GLN A 35 -0.94 -9.73 -2.70
N SER A 36 -2.24 -10.00 -2.56
CA SER A 36 -3.00 -10.78 -3.54
C SER A 36 -3.00 -10.12 -4.92
N TRP A 37 -3.21 -8.80 -4.97
CA TRP A 37 -3.15 -8.03 -6.22
C TRP A 37 -1.75 -8.05 -6.86
N LEU A 38 -0.68 -7.91 -6.07
CA LEU A 38 0.69 -8.00 -6.58
C LEU A 38 0.98 -9.39 -7.18
N ALA A 39 0.53 -10.44 -6.50
CA ALA A 39 0.68 -11.80 -6.98
C ALA A 39 -0.09 -11.99 -8.29
N ASP A 40 -1.35 -11.56 -8.36
CA ASP A 40 -2.16 -11.65 -9.58
C ASP A 40 -1.50 -10.89 -10.75
N ALA A 41 -1.06 -9.66 -10.54
CA ALA A 41 -0.40 -8.86 -11.56
C ALA A 41 0.91 -9.51 -12.05
N PHE A 42 1.69 -10.13 -11.15
CA PHE A 42 2.87 -10.89 -11.52
C PHE A 42 2.55 -12.11 -12.38
N HIS A 43 1.50 -12.88 -12.05
CA HIS A 43 1.07 -14.04 -12.83
C HIS A 43 0.59 -13.70 -14.24
N HIS A 44 0.24 -12.43 -14.48
CA HIS A 44 -0.19 -11.94 -15.77
C HIS A 44 0.87 -11.07 -16.48
N ASP A 45 2.14 -11.36 -16.24
CA ASP A 45 3.29 -10.74 -16.94
C ASP A 45 3.38 -9.21 -16.78
N ALA A 46 2.88 -8.65 -15.67
CA ALA A 46 3.12 -7.25 -15.37
C ALA A 46 4.62 -6.98 -15.18
N ASP A 47 5.05 -5.77 -15.58
CA ASP A 47 6.44 -5.35 -15.44
C ASP A 47 6.88 -5.39 -13.97
N VAL A 48 7.91 -6.19 -13.69
CA VAL A 48 8.49 -6.35 -12.35
C VAL A 48 8.96 -5.01 -11.77
N ALA A 49 9.47 -4.09 -12.60
CA ALA A 49 9.86 -2.76 -12.13
C ALA A 49 8.66 -1.97 -11.60
N LEU A 50 7.52 -2.07 -12.29
CA LEU A 50 6.26 -1.43 -11.88
C LEU A 50 5.68 -2.09 -10.62
N LEU A 51 5.76 -3.41 -10.50
CA LEU A 51 5.35 -4.14 -9.30
C LEU A 51 6.20 -3.76 -8.07
N LEU A 52 7.52 -3.64 -8.25
CA LEU A 52 8.43 -3.20 -7.19
C LEU A 52 8.12 -1.76 -6.77
N GLN A 53 7.91 -0.86 -7.73
CA GLN A 53 7.54 0.53 -7.44
C GLN A 53 6.21 0.59 -6.66
N ALA A 54 5.20 -0.16 -7.09
CA ALA A 54 3.90 -0.23 -6.40
C ALA A 54 4.06 -0.75 -4.97
N ARG A 55 4.88 -1.79 -4.77
CA ARG A 55 5.16 -2.36 -3.44
C ARG A 55 5.85 -1.37 -2.51
N SER A 56 6.88 -0.68 -2.99
CA SER A 56 7.58 0.35 -2.21
C SER A 56 6.63 1.48 -1.81
N HIS A 57 5.87 2.01 -2.77
CA HIS A 57 4.93 3.09 -2.50
C HIS A 57 3.84 2.71 -1.49
N PHE A 58 3.31 1.48 -1.57
CA PHE A 58 2.34 0.98 -0.60
C PHE A 58 2.92 0.92 0.82
N ILE A 59 4.16 0.43 0.95
CA ILE A 59 4.85 0.35 2.25
C ILE A 59 5.10 1.75 2.82
N ASP A 60 5.56 2.70 1.99
CA ASP A 60 5.81 4.08 2.43
C ASP A 60 4.53 4.74 2.95
N GLN A 61 3.42 4.57 2.23
CA GLN A 61 2.12 5.07 2.67
C GLN A 61 1.63 4.40 3.96
N LEU A 62 1.82 3.08 4.08
CA LEU A 62 1.46 2.33 5.28
C LEU A 62 2.26 2.79 6.51
N LEU A 63 3.58 2.94 6.37
CA LEU A 63 4.44 3.43 7.44
C LEU A 63 4.07 4.86 7.83
N THR A 64 3.78 5.73 6.86
CA THR A 64 3.30 7.09 7.11
C THR A 64 2.03 7.10 7.96
N GLN A 65 1.06 6.23 7.66
CA GLN A 65 -0.16 6.13 8.46
C GLN A 65 0.09 5.57 9.85
N LEU A 66 0.94 4.55 9.97
CA LEU A 66 1.31 3.97 11.26
C LEU A 66 2.01 5.02 12.15
N TRP A 67 2.95 5.79 11.61
CA TRP A 67 3.65 6.84 12.35
C TRP A 67 2.72 7.97 12.80
N ARG A 68 1.76 8.36 11.96
CA ARG A 68 0.73 9.33 12.34
C ARG A 68 -0.13 8.80 13.49
N TYR A 69 -0.49 7.52 13.44
CA TYR A 69 -1.34 6.89 14.46
C TYR A 69 -0.64 6.66 15.79
N THR A 70 0.63 6.22 15.78
CA THR A 70 1.40 5.95 17.00
C THR A 70 1.99 7.21 17.64
N GLU A 71 1.57 8.40 17.20
CA GLU A 71 2.09 9.69 17.68
C GLU A 71 3.63 9.77 17.68
N LEU A 72 4.28 9.45 16.54
CA LEU A 72 5.64 9.97 16.31
C LEU A 72 5.66 11.51 16.19
N ALA A 73 4.52 12.17 16.41
CA ALA A 73 4.39 13.61 16.56
C ALA A 73 5.04 14.15 17.86
N ASP A 74 5.27 13.30 18.87
CA ASP A 74 5.92 13.72 20.13
C ASP A 74 7.46 13.75 20.05
N HIS A 75 8.05 13.19 18.97
CA HIS A 75 9.50 13.11 18.76
C HIS A 75 9.93 13.70 17.40
N PRO A 76 9.98 15.04 17.26
CA PRO A 76 10.33 15.71 16.01
C PRO A 76 11.77 15.46 15.51
N ASP A 77 12.67 14.95 16.38
CA ASP A 77 14.06 14.65 16.03
C ASP A 77 14.26 13.41 15.13
N LEU A 78 13.18 12.68 14.85
CA LEU A 78 13.19 11.48 14.00
C LEU A 78 12.73 11.76 12.56
N CYS A 79 12.42 13.01 12.22
CA CYS A 79 12.08 13.49 10.87
C CYS A 79 13.30 14.08 10.14
#